data_AF-A0A316MA99-F1
#
_entry.id   AF-A0A316MA99-F1
#
_cell.length_a   1.000
_cell.length_b   1.000
_cell.length_c   1.000
_cell.angle_alpha   90.00
_cell.angle_beta   90.00
_cell.angle_gamma   90.00
#
_symmetry.space_group_name_H-M   'P 1'
#
loop_
_entity.id
_entity.type
_entity.pdbx_description
1 polymer ?
#
loop_
_entity_poly.entity_id
_entity_poly.type
_entity_poly.pdbx_seq_one_letter_code
_entity_poly.pdbx_strand_id
1 'polypeptide(L)'
;MNEKIKKILNDINIKSFYVSRGTYKDECCVYNYMEKPAFYADNMKKGTEYTILINLYVKNDIDLKKEKLIKAMNSNGIRGGISQKPQIESNGLYNIPILFNGFIAK
;
A
#
# COMPACT_ATOMS: atom_id res chain seq x y z
N MET A 1 7.20 -0.64 -9.76
CA MET A 1 6.40 -0.89 -8.54
C MET A 1 4.93 -0.49 -8.70
N ASN A 2 4.64 0.69 -9.27
CA ASN A 2 3.27 1.18 -9.50
C ASN A 2 2.30 0.13 -10.08
N GLU A 3 2.62 -0.43 -11.25
CA GLU A 3 1.76 -1.42 -11.91
C GLU A 3 1.52 -2.68 -11.06
N LYS A 4 2.53 -3.09 -10.28
CA LYS A 4 2.41 -4.23 -9.37
C LYS A 4 1.38 -3.94 -8.27
N ILE A 5 1.47 -2.78 -7.61
CA ILE A 5 0.51 -2.37 -6.57
C ILE A 5 -0.90 -2.22 -7.16
N LYS A 6 -1.02 -1.54 -8.30
CA LYS A 6 -2.29 -1.35 -9.01
C LYS A 6 -2.96 -2.69 -9.34
N LYS A 7 -2.19 -3.66 -9.85
CA LYS A 7 -2.70 -5.00 -10.13
C LYS A 7 -3.21 -5.70 -8.86
N ILE A 8 -2.42 -5.71 -7.79
CA ILE A 8 -2.82 -6.34 -6.51
C ILE A 8 -4.11 -5.75 -5.97
N LEU A 9 -4.25 -4.42 -5.98
CA LEU A 9 -5.45 -3.73 -5.48
C LEU A 9 -6.68 -3.99 -6.36
N ASN A 10 -6.49 -4.08 -7.68
CA ASN A 10 -7.55 -4.47 -8.61
C ASN A 10 -7.99 -5.93 -8.39
N ASP A 11 -7.05 -6.85 -8.15
CA ASP A 11 -7.34 -8.29 -7.94
C ASP A 11 -8.21 -8.53 -6.69
N ILE A 12 -8.10 -7.66 -5.67
CA ILE A 12 -8.95 -7.70 -4.47
C ILE A 12 -10.22 -6.84 -4.58
N ASN A 13 -10.46 -6.27 -5.76
CA ASN A 13 -11.58 -5.41 -6.11
C ASN A 13 -11.69 -4.14 -5.25
N ILE A 14 -10.54 -3.55 -4.90
CA ILE A 14 -10.48 -2.28 -4.14
C ILE A 14 -10.13 -1.15 -5.10
N LYS A 15 -10.98 -0.12 -5.15
CA LYS A 15 -10.71 1.10 -5.91
C LYS A 15 -9.42 1.73 -5.38
N SER A 16 -8.46 2.00 -6.26
CA SER A 16 -7.16 2.53 -5.88
C SER A 16 -6.75 3.76 -6.69
N PHE A 17 -6.02 4.66 -6.03
CA PHE A 17 -5.50 5.89 -6.61
C PHE A 17 -4.03 6.09 -6.24
N TYR A 18 -3.24 6.58 -7.19
CA TYR A 18 -1.86 6.95 -6.94
C TYR A 18 -1.80 8.40 -6.44
N VAL A 19 -1.14 8.62 -5.29
CA VAL A 19 -0.92 9.92 -4.63
C VAL A 19 -2.17 10.61 -4.09
N SER A 20 -3.26 10.70 -4.86
CA SER A 20 -4.48 11.40 -4.46
C SER A 20 -5.75 10.76 -5.02
N ARG A 21 -6.80 10.71 -4.18
CA ARG A 21 -8.16 10.31 -4.58
C ARG A 21 -8.98 11.46 -5.20
N GLY A 22 -8.43 12.67 -5.27
CA GLY A 22 -9.14 13.84 -5.79
C GLY A 22 -10.45 14.11 -5.04
N THR A 23 -11.56 14.19 -5.78
CA THR A 23 -12.90 14.43 -5.25
C THR A 23 -13.64 13.16 -4.84
N TYR A 24 -13.02 11.98 -4.94
CA TYR A 24 -13.63 10.71 -4.58
C TYR A 24 -13.84 10.60 -3.06
N LYS A 25 -15.08 10.28 -2.64
CA LYS A 25 -15.50 10.31 -1.23
C LYS A 25 -15.82 8.96 -0.62
N ASP A 26 -15.83 7.89 -1.41
CA ASP A 26 -16.17 6.54 -0.96
C ASP A 26 -14.93 5.75 -0.51
N GLU A 27 -15.13 4.48 -0.15
CA GLU A 27 -14.06 3.58 0.25
C GLU A 27 -13.06 3.36 -0.90
N CYS A 28 -11.76 3.51 -0.59
CA CYS A 28 -10.68 3.36 -1.56
C CYS A 28 -9.32 3.19 -0.87
N CYS A 29 -8.32 2.78 -1.65
CA CYS A 29 -6.92 2.87 -1.28
C CYS A 29 -6.24 4.04 -2.00
N VAL A 30 -5.53 4.90 -1.27
CA VAL A 30 -4.58 5.85 -1.87
C VAL A 30 -3.18 5.36 -1.55
N TYR A 31 -2.37 5.16 -2.57
CA TYR A 31 -1.01 4.64 -2.39
C TYR A 31 0.04 5.56 -2.99
N ASN A 32 1.21 5.55 -2.36
CA ASN A 32 2.44 6.11 -2.91
C ASN A 32 3.61 5.18 -2.55
N TYR A 33 4.77 5.45 -3.13
CA TYR A 33 5.98 4.72 -2.78
C TYR A 33 7.22 5.58 -2.99
N MET A 34 8.26 5.30 -2.21
CA MET A 34 9.60 5.81 -2.40
C MET A 34 10.49 4.66 -2.86
N GLU A 35 11.42 4.92 -3.77
CA GLU A 35 12.40 3.95 -4.24
C GLU A 35 13.79 4.27 -3.72
N LYS A 36 14.54 3.24 -3.35
CA LYS A 36 15.91 3.33 -2.88
C LYS A 36 16.75 2.26 -3.59
N PRO A 37 17.88 2.61 -4.22
CA PRO A 37 18.76 1.61 -4.80
C PRO A 37 19.35 0.73 -3.70
N ALA A 38 19.37 -0.59 -3.92
CA ALA A 38 19.94 -1.57 -3.00
C ALA A 38 21.33 -1.99 -3.49
N PHE A 39 22.35 -1.61 -2.72
CA PHE A 39 23.74 -1.99 -2.92
C PHE A 39 24.15 -2.98 -1.84
N TYR A 40 24.93 -3.98 -2.23
CA TYR A 40 25.51 -4.96 -1.29
C TYR A 40 27.00 -4.68 -1.12
N ALA A 41 27.68 -5.46 -0.27
CA ALA A 41 29.09 -5.27 0.08
C ALA A 41 30.06 -5.26 -1.12
N ASP A 42 29.64 -5.78 -2.28
CA ASP A 42 30.37 -5.76 -3.54
C ASP A 42 30.21 -4.44 -4.33
N ASN A 43 29.50 -3.44 -3.77
CA ASN A 43 29.08 -2.21 -4.44
C ASN A 43 28.31 -2.43 -5.75
N MET A 44 27.82 -3.64 -6.01
CA MET A 44 26.98 -3.92 -7.15
C MET A 44 25.53 -3.61 -6.80
N LYS A 45 24.83 -2.91 -7.70
CA LYS A 45 23.37 -2.71 -7.58
C LYS A 45 22.67 -4.04 -7.79
N LYS A 46 22.24 -4.69 -6.71
CA LYS A 46 21.48 -5.95 -6.75
C LYS A 46 20.00 -5.76 -7.02
N GLY A 47 19.47 -4.56 -6.78
CA GLY A 47 18.05 -4.29 -6.97
C GLY A 47 17.63 -2.89 -6.57
N THR A 48 16.32 -2.74 -6.40
CA THR A 48 15.68 -1.52 -5.92
C THR A 48 14.71 -1.90 -4.80
N GLU A 49 14.91 -1.31 -3.63
CA GLU A 49 14.00 -1.36 -2.50
C GLU A 49 12.92 -0.30 -2.66
N TYR A 50 11.73 -0.60 -2.18
CA TYR A 50 10.59 0.30 -2.21
C TYR A 50 9.95 0.36 -0.83
N THR A 51 9.75 1.56 -0.31
CA THR A 51 8.87 1.80 0.84
C THR A 51 7.54 2.27 0.30
N ILE A 52 6.47 1.54 0.62
CA ILE A 52 5.13 1.73 0.06
C ILE A 52 4.21 2.13 1.21
N LEU A 53 3.49 3.24 1.03
CA LEU A 53 2.45 3.68 1.95
C LEU A 53 1.09 3.54 1.28
N ILE A 54 0.18 2.83 1.93
CA ILE A 54 -1.22 2.70 1.49
C ILE A 54 -2.12 3.26 2.58
N ASN A 55 -2.87 4.31 2.26
CA ASN A 55 -3.96 4.82 3.08
C ASN A 55 -5.24 4.07 2.68
N LEU A 56 -5.74 3.22 3.56
CA LEU A 56 -7.02 2.53 3.39
C LEU A 56 -8.13 3.39 3.97
N TYR A 57 -9.04 3.85 3.12
CA TYR A 57 -10.25 4.57 3.51
C TYR A 57 -11.43 3.60 3.56
N VAL A 58 -12.01 3.42 4.74
CA VAL A 58 -13.01 2.40 5.00
C VAL A 58 -14.05 2.90 6.01
N LYS A 59 -15.33 2.51 5.84
CA LYS A 59 -16.41 2.88 6.76
C LYS A 59 -16.69 1.79 7.78
N ASN A 60 -16.84 0.54 7.29
CA ASN A 60 -17.21 -0.63 8.08
C ASN A 60 -16.22 -1.78 7.87
N ASP A 61 -16.23 -2.77 8.77
CA ASP A 61 -15.39 -3.98 8.70
C ASP A 61 -13.90 -3.66 8.60
N ILE A 62 -13.48 -2.66 9.39
CA ILE A 62 -12.15 -2.06 9.35
C ILE A 62 -11.05 -3.12 9.43
N ASP A 63 -11.10 -3.98 10.43
CA ASP A 63 -10.06 -4.99 10.67
C ASP A 63 -10.04 -6.05 9.57
N LEU A 64 -11.21 -6.50 9.11
CA LEU A 64 -11.32 -7.51 8.07
C LEU A 64 -10.79 -7.00 6.73
N LYS A 65 -11.15 -5.77 6.33
CA LYS A 65 -10.65 -5.16 5.09
C LYS A 65 -9.15 -4.85 5.16
N LYS A 66 -8.67 -4.40 6.33
CA LYS A 66 -7.24 -4.20 6.61
C LYS A 66 -6.47 -5.51 6.46
N GLU A 67 -6.93 -6.59 7.09
CA GLU A 67 -6.30 -7.91 6.97
C GLU A 67 -6.31 -8.44 5.54
N LYS A 68 -7.42 -8.28 4.81
CA LYS A 68 -7.53 -8.67 3.40
C LYS A 68 -6.47 -7.96 2.56
N LEU A 69 -6.31 -6.65 2.74
CA LEU A 69 -5.29 -5.86 2.06
C LEU A 69 -3.88 -6.33 2.41
N ILE A 70 -3.56 -6.50 3.69
CA ILE A 70 -2.23 -6.96 4.14
C ILE A 70 -1.90 -8.33 3.56
N LYS A 71 -2.85 -9.28 3.61
CA LYS A 71 -2.69 -10.63 3.03
C LYS A 71 -2.43 -10.54 1.52
N ALA A 72 -3.20 -9.74 0.79
CA ALA A 72 -3.03 -9.59 -0.65
C ALA A 72 -1.66 -9.03 -1.05
N MET A 73 -1.17 -8.03 -0.32
CA MET A 73 0.16 -7.46 -0.53
C MET A 73 1.26 -8.49 -0.23
N ASN A 74 1.16 -9.18 0.91
CA ASN A 74 2.13 -10.20 1.33
C ASN A 74 2.18 -11.39 0.37
N SER A 75 1.03 -11.91 -0.09
CA SER A 75 0.96 -12.99 -1.08
C SER A 75 1.60 -12.64 -2.43
N ASN A 76 1.73 -11.35 -2.74
CA ASN A 76 2.39 -10.86 -3.95
C ASN A 76 3.85 -10.43 -3.72
N GLY A 77 4.44 -10.79 -2.58
CA GLY A 77 5.84 -10.53 -2.25
C GLY A 77 6.13 -9.09 -1.84
N ILE A 78 5.11 -8.31 -1.47
CA ILE A 78 5.28 -7.00 -0.82
C ILE A 78 5.08 -7.22 0.69
N ARG A 79 6.18 -7.20 1.44
CA ARG A 79 6.19 -7.57 2.86
C ARG A 79 5.81 -6.38 3.74
N GLY A 80 5.20 -6.62 4.89
CA GLY A 80 4.92 -5.57 5.87
C GLY A 80 3.51 -5.67 6.41
N GLY A 81 2.83 -4.53 6.53
CA GLY A 81 1.52 -4.43 7.17
C GLY A 81 1.56 -3.73 8.53
N ILE A 82 2.55 -2.84 8.74
CA ILE A 82 2.60 -2.00 9.93
C ILE A 82 1.54 -0.92 9.76
N SER A 83 0.39 -1.09 10.43
CA SER A 83 -0.71 -0.13 10.42
C SER A 83 -0.54 0.89 11.54
N GLN A 84 -0.75 2.17 11.22
CA GLN A 84 -0.90 3.21 12.23
C GLN A 84 -2.32 3.22 12.80
N LYS A 85 -2.54 4.01 13.86
CA LYS A 85 -3.89 4.16 14.45
C LYS A 85 -4.85 4.77 13.41
N PRO A 86 -6.05 4.19 13.23
CA PRO A 86 -7.08 4.77 12.37
C PRO A 86 -7.40 6.21 12.77
N GLN A 87 -7.58 7.09 11.78
CA GLN A 87 -8.07 8.46 11.97
C GLN A 87 -9.43 8.60 11.28
N ILE A 88 -10.37 9.31 11.90
CA ILE A 88 -11.67 9.57 11.32
C ILE A 88 -11.59 10.85 10.48
N GLU A 89 -11.94 10.73 9.20
CA GLU A 89 -12.04 11.84 8.26
C GLU A 89 -13.41 12.54 8.40
N SER A 90 -13.51 13.78 7.92
CA SER A 90 -14.74 14.58 7.98
C SER A 90 -15.94 13.95 7.24
N ASN A 91 -15.69 13.04 6.31
CA ASN A 91 -16.71 12.29 5.59
C ASN A 91 -17.15 10.98 6.29
N GLY A 92 -16.66 10.74 7.51
CA GLY A 92 -17.01 9.55 8.31
C GLY A 92 -16.28 8.27 7.90
N LEU A 93 -15.26 8.35 7.05
CA LEU A 93 -14.37 7.22 6.76
C LEU A 93 -13.21 7.17 7.74
N TYR A 94 -12.79 5.96 8.09
CA TYR A 94 -11.52 5.72 8.74
C TYR A 94 -10.41 5.69 7.70
N ASN A 95 -9.42 6.55 7.90
CA ASN A 95 -8.16 6.54 7.18
C ASN A 95 -7.14 5.73 8.00
N ILE A 96 -6.61 4.68 7.37
CA ILE A 96 -5.67 3.75 8.01
C ILE A 96 -4.40 3.71 7.17
N PRO A 97 -3.35 4.43 7.60
CA PRO A 97 -2.05 4.37 6.94
C PRO A 97 -1.37 3.03 7.24
N ILE A 98 -0.94 2.32 6.19
CA ILE A 98 -0.27 1.02 6.28
C ILE A 98 1.03 1.07 5.49
N LEU A 99 2.12 0.72 6.14
CA LEU A 99 3.45 0.67 5.55
C LEU A 99 3.83 -0.75 5.12
N PHE A 100 4.41 -0.82 3.94
CA PHE A 100 4.97 -2.03 3.34
C PHE A 100 6.34 -1.77 2.74
N ASN A 101 7.11 -2.84 2.55
CA ASN A 101 8.40 -2.88 1.91
C ASN A 101 8.35 -3.86 0.72
N GLY A 102 8.77 -3.39 -0.44
CA GLY A 102 8.92 -4.18 -1.65
C GLY A 102 10.38 -4.23 -2.11
N PHE A 103 10.72 -5.27 -2.87
CA PHE A 103 12.03 -5.39 -3.50
C PHE A 103 11.87 -5.87 -4.94
N ILE A 104 12.63 -5.30 -5.86
CA ILE A 104 12.75 -5.75 -7.24
C ILE A 104 14.24 -5.99 -7.51
N ALA A 105 14.61 -7.25 -7.75
CA ALA A 105 15.96 -7.62 -8.14
C ALA A 105 16.29 -7.07 -9.54
N LYS A 106 17.57 -6.75 -9.76
CA LYS A 106 18.10 -6.31 -11.06
C LYS A 106 18.73 -7.48 -11.80
#